data_AF-A0A6G1RNT4-F1
#
_entry.id   AF-A0A6G1RNT4-F1
#
_cell.length_a   1.000
_cell.length_b   1.000
_cell.length_c   1.000
_cell.angle_alpha   90.00
_cell.angle_beta   90.00
_cell.angle_gamma   90.00
#
_symmetry.space_group_name_H-M   'P 1'
#
loop_
_entity.id
_entity.type
_entity.pdbx_description
1 polymer ?
#
loop_
_entity_poly.entity_id
_entity_poly.type
_entity_poly.pdbx_seq_one_letter_code
_entity_poly.pdbx_strand_id
1 'polypeptide(L)'
;MFMHSGDIMVMSGFSRLLYHAVPRVLPNPEGTSLPSCLDQPASSDLPVGSVIEHSSDEDWQVCAKYLQSSRINMTIRQVLAEGQKFPEESGTNRKGQAPSEDSHHLENSRAKRHKPTTDS
;
A
#
# COMPACT_ATOMS: atom_id res chain seq x y z
N MET A 1 -1.00 -10.81 -15.97
CA MET A 1 -0.49 -11.87 -15.05
C MET A 1 -1.54 -12.11 -13.97
N PHE A 2 -1.59 -13.32 -13.41
CA PHE A 2 -2.34 -13.59 -12.19
C PHE A 2 -1.42 -13.47 -10.98
N MET A 3 -2.01 -13.16 -9.83
CA MET A 3 -1.33 -13.09 -8.55
C MET A 3 -2.24 -13.79 -7.55
N HIS A 4 -1.87 -14.99 -7.12
CA HIS A 4 -2.61 -15.80 -6.15
C HIS A 4 -2.24 -15.43 -4.72
N SER A 5 -2.95 -16.01 -3.75
CA SER A 5 -2.62 -15.83 -2.33
C SER A 5 -1.23 -16.41 -2.05
N GLY A 6 -0.36 -15.60 -1.45
CA GLY A 6 1.04 -15.95 -1.16
C GLY A 6 2.05 -15.55 -2.25
N ASP A 7 1.62 -15.16 -3.45
CA ASP A 7 2.54 -14.74 -4.51
C ASP A 7 3.26 -13.43 -4.16
N ILE A 8 4.57 -13.39 -4.40
CA ILE A 8 5.44 -12.24 -4.11
C ILE A 8 5.98 -11.66 -5.42
N MET A 9 5.90 -10.33 -5.56
CA MET A 9 6.50 -9.60 -6.67
C MET A 9 7.62 -8.69 -6.18
N VAL A 10 8.80 -8.81 -6.77
CA VAL A 10 9.93 -7.91 -6.53
C VAL A 10 10.18 -7.07 -7.77
N MET A 11 9.94 -5.76 -7.67
CA MET A 11 10.26 -4.80 -8.73
C MET A 11 11.58 -4.09 -8.39
N SER A 12 12.68 -4.49 -9.05
CA SER A 12 14.01 -3.89 -8.93
C SER A 12 14.48 -3.23 -10.23
N GLY A 13 15.47 -2.33 -10.13
CA GLY A 13 16.07 -1.66 -11.29
C GLY A 13 15.04 -1.00 -12.21
N PHE A 14 15.12 -1.31 -13.52
CA PHE A 14 14.27 -0.71 -14.56
C PHE A 14 12.77 -0.97 -14.35
N SER A 15 12.40 -2.12 -13.78
CA SER A 15 10.98 -2.46 -13.58
C SER A 15 10.24 -1.47 -12.67
N ARG A 16 10.95 -0.82 -11.73
CA ARG A 16 10.37 0.20 -10.83
C ARG A 16 9.84 1.44 -11.54
N LEU A 17 10.31 1.69 -12.76
CA LEU A 17 9.93 2.83 -13.58
C LEU A 17 8.78 2.51 -14.53
N LEU A 18 8.34 1.25 -14.59
CA LEU A 18 7.25 0.82 -15.45
C LEU A 18 5.89 1.08 -14.80
N TYR A 19 4.94 1.53 -15.62
CA TYR A 19 3.55 1.58 -15.24
C TYR A 19 3.00 0.16 -15.05
N HIS A 20 2.27 -0.04 -13.96
CA HIS A 20 1.59 -1.28 -13.65
C HIS A 20 0.23 -0.97 -13.01
N ALA A 21 -0.72 -1.87 -13.17
CA ALA A 21 -2.07 -1.74 -12.63
C ALA A 21 -2.62 -3.09 -12.22
N VAL A 22 -3.59 -3.08 -11.30
CA VAL A 22 -4.39 -4.25 -10.93
C VAL A 22 -5.83 -3.95 -11.37
N PRO A 23 -6.20 -4.26 -12.63
CA PRO A 23 -7.49 -3.85 -13.18
C PRO A 23 -8.67 -4.65 -12.61
N ARG A 24 -8.42 -5.83 -12.02
CA ARG A 24 -9.48 -6.71 -11.52
C ARG A 24 -8.98 -7.62 -10.40
N VAL A 25 -9.78 -7.72 -9.34
CA VAL A 25 -9.74 -8.83 -8.38
C VAL A 25 -10.81 -9.83 -8.82
N LEU A 26 -10.40 -11.09 -9.01
CA LEU A 26 -11.32 -12.14 -9.43
C LEU A 26 -12.00 -12.76 -8.21
N PRO A 27 -13.31 -13.04 -8.26
CA PRO A 27 -13.96 -13.84 -7.23
C PRO A 27 -13.39 -15.26 -7.27
N ASN A 28 -13.54 -16.00 -6.17
CA ASN A 28 -13.11 -17.39 -6.10
C ASN A 28 -13.90 -18.23 -7.12
N PRO A 29 -13.24 -18.90 -8.09
CA PRO A 29 -13.90 -19.60 -9.18
C PRO A 29 -14.75 -20.81 -8.76
N GLU A 30 -14.49 -21.41 -7.59
CA GLU A 30 -15.17 -22.65 -7.18
C GLU A 30 -16.40 -22.44 -6.28
N GLY A 31 -16.76 -21.18 -5.97
CA GLY A 31 -17.79 -20.91 -4.96
C GLY A 31 -17.38 -21.33 -3.54
N THR A 32 -16.13 -21.79 -3.35
CA THR A 32 -15.52 -22.01 -2.05
C THR A 32 -15.22 -20.67 -1.37
N SER A 33 -15.22 -20.65 -0.04
CA SER A 33 -15.03 -19.41 0.72
C SER A 33 -13.62 -18.83 0.55
N LEU A 34 -12.59 -19.67 0.43
CA LEU A 34 -11.18 -19.25 0.37
C LEU A 34 -10.34 -20.14 -0.57
N PRO A 35 -9.17 -19.67 -1.03
CA PRO A 35 -8.18 -20.50 -1.73
C PRO A 35 -7.60 -21.59 -0.81
N SER A 36 -7.32 -22.77 -1.36
CA SER A 36 -6.85 -23.95 -0.61
C SER A 36 -5.56 -23.76 0.19
N CYS A 37 -4.70 -22.81 -0.20
CA CYS A 37 -3.49 -22.48 0.57
C CYS A 37 -3.79 -21.77 1.90
N LEU A 38 -5.00 -21.23 2.09
CA LEU A 38 -5.44 -20.60 3.34
C LEU A 38 -6.26 -21.55 4.22
N ASP A 39 -6.64 -22.72 3.72
CA ASP A 39 -7.38 -23.73 4.50
C ASP A 39 -6.44 -24.63 5.32
N GLN A 40 -5.12 -24.49 5.17
CA GLN A 40 -4.15 -25.28 5.92
C GLN A 40 -3.93 -24.68 7.31
N PRO A 41 -4.09 -25.46 8.40
CA PRO A 41 -3.78 -24.98 9.74
C PRO A 41 -2.29 -24.66 9.84
N ALA A 42 -1.96 -23.56 10.53
CA ALA A 42 -0.57 -23.23 10.83
C ALA A 42 0.09 -24.43 11.55
N SER A 43 1.34 -24.74 11.17
CA SER A 43 2.11 -25.81 11.84
C SER A 43 2.18 -25.53 13.33
N SER A 44 1.84 -26.53 14.15
CA SER A 44 1.84 -26.41 15.62
C SER A 44 3.23 -26.22 16.21
N ASP A 45 4.28 -26.56 15.46
CA ASP A 45 5.67 -26.45 15.89
C ASP A 45 6.33 -25.23 15.22
N LEU A 46 6.10 -24.06 15.79
CA LEU A 46 6.83 -22.86 15.40
C LEU A 46 8.26 -22.90 15.97
N PRO A 47 9.28 -22.55 15.18
CA PRO A 47 10.66 -22.52 15.66
C PRO A 47 10.83 -21.46 16.76
N VAL A 48 11.75 -21.71 17.70
CA VAL A 48 12.11 -20.74 18.75
C VAL A 48 12.59 -19.45 18.09
N GLY A 49 11.95 -18.32 18.45
CA GLY A 49 12.22 -17.01 17.85
C GLY A 49 11.42 -16.71 16.58
N SER A 50 10.38 -17.50 16.27
CA SER A 50 9.42 -17.19 15.22
C SER A 50 8.78 -15.81 15.46
N VAL A 51 8.69 -15.01 14.39
CA VAL A 51 7.90 -13.77 14.36
C VAL A 51 6.41 -14.07 14.11
N ILE A 52 6.11 -15.25 13.58
CA ILE A 52 4.74 -15.72 13.38
C ILE A 52 4.21 -16.21 14.72
N GLU A 53 3.00 -15.79 15.07
CA GLU A 53 2.25 -16.23 16.25
C GLU A 53 0.96 -16.96 15.81
N HIS A 54 0.44 -17.82 16.68
CA HIS A 54 -0.85 -18.46 16.44
C HIS A 54 -1.98 -17.45 16.68
N SER A 55 -2.91 -17.35 15.72
CA SER A 55 -4.17 -16.65 15.92
C SER A 55 -5.18 -17.52 16.66
N SER A 56 -6.08 -16.91 17.42
CA SER A 56 -7.27 -17.60 17.91
C SER A 56 -8.18 -18.02 16.75
N ASP A 57 -9.06 -19.00 16.99
CA ASP A 57 -10.07 -19.39 15.99
C ASP A 57 -11.04 -18.23 15.72
N GLU A 58 -11.39 -17.45 16.75
CA GLU A 58 -12.27 -16.28 16.63
C GLU A 58 -11.68 -15.22 15.71
N ASP A 59 -10.40 -14.88 15.88
CA ASP A 59 -9.70 -13.91 15.02
C ASP A 59 -9.61 -14.44 13.58
N TRP A 60 -9.31 -15.74 13.42
CA TRP A 60 -9.25 -16.36 12.11
C TRP A 60 -10.61 -16.32 11.41
N GLN A 61 -11.73 -16.55 12.10
CA GLN A 61 -13.06 -16.46 11.48
C GLN A 61 -13.36 -15.07 10.94
N VAL A 62 -12.96 -14.01 11.66
CA VAL A 62 -13.10 -12.63 11.18
C VAL A 62 -12.27 -12.42 9.90
N CYS A 63 -11.01 -12.87 9.91
CA CYS A 63 -10.11 -12.77 8.77
C CYS A 63 -10.62 -13.57 7.56
N ALA A 64 -11.02 -14.82 7.79
CA ALA A 64 -11.55 -15.73 6.78
C ALA A 64 -12.77 -15.12 6.10
N LYS A 65 -13.73 -14.61 6.87
CA LYS A 65 -14.93 -13.93 6.34
C LYS A 65 -14.58 -12.72 5.49
N TYR A 66 -13.63 -11.90 5.92
CA TYR A 66 -13.17 -10.74 5.17
C TYR A 66 -12.52 -11.14 3.84
N LEU A 67 -11.67 -12.17 3.86
CA LEU A 67 -10.92 -12.65 2.69
C LEU A 67 -11.79 -13.31 1.60
N GLN A 68 -13.03 -13.72 1.90
CA GLN A 68 -13.93 -14.32 0.90
C GLN A 68 -14.25 -13.38 -0.28
N SER A 69 -14.17 -12.06 -0.06
CA SER A 69 -14.52 -11.04 -1.07
C SER A 69 -13.48 -9.94 -1.20
N SER A 70 -12.31 -10.11 -0.59
CA SER A 70 -11.25 -9.11 -0.57
C SER A 70 -9.91 -9.70 -0.98
N ARG A 71 -8.96 -8.81 -1.28
CA ARG A 71 -7.58 -9.15 -1.57
C ARG A 71 -6.70 -8.14 -0.85
N ILE A 72 -5.77 -8.65 -0.04
CA ILE A 72 -4.79 -7.82 0.66
C ILE A 72 -3.51 -7.75 -0.19
N ASN A 73 -2.93 -6.56 -0.32
CA ASN A 73 -1.60 -6.36 -0.90
C ASN A 73 -0.73 -5.60 0.09
N MET A 74 0.49 -6.10 0.28
CA MET A 74 1.52 -5.45 1.08
C MET A 74 2.66 -5.02 0.14
N THR A 75 3.05 -3.74 0.22
CA THR A 75 4.17 -3.18 -0.54
C THR A 75 5.19 -2.60 0.42
N ILE A 76 6.39 -3.17 0.45
CA ILE A 76 7.49 -2.75 1.32
C ILE A 76 8.54 -2.04 0.48
N ARG A 77 9.03 -0.88 0.95
CA ARG A 77 10.06 -0.08 0.26
C ARG A 77 11.06 0.47 1.25
N GLN A 78 12.34 0.32 0.93
CA GLN A 78 13.39 1.15 1.54
C GLN A 78 13.33 2.55 0.91
N VAL A 79 13.11 3.56 1.74
CA VAL A 79 12.95 4.96 1.29
C VAL A 79 14.27 5.73 1.38
N LEU A 80 15.07 5.46 2.42
CA LEU A 80 16.37 6.08 2.65
C LEU A 80 17.49 5.14 2.28
N ALA A 81 18.56 5.67 1.69
CA ALA A 81 19.80 4.93 1.53
C ALA A 81 20.40 4.58 2.89
N GLU A 82 21.26 3.56 2.92
CA GLU A 82 21.93 3.15 4.14
C GLU A 82 22.71 4.33 4.77
N GLY A 83 22.57 4.50 6.09
CA GLY A 83 23.19 5.59 6.85
C GLY A 83 22.53 6.97 6.71
N GLN A 84 21.56 7.14 5.80
CA GLN A 84 20.84 8.42 5.68
C GLN A 84 19.71 8.55 6.69
N LYS A 85 19.37 9.82 7.00
CA LYS A 85 18.23 10.22 7.83
C LYS A 85 17.36 11.19 7.06
N PHE A 86 16.10 11.30 7.45
CA PHE A 86 15.26 12.39 6.96
C PHE A 86 15.87 13.74 7.37
N PRO A 87 15.76 14.78 6.53
CA PRO A 87 16.17 16.13 6.91
C PRO A 87 15.47 16.54 8.20
N GLU A 88 16.22 17.10 9.15
CA GLU A 88 15.61 17.77 10.30
C GLU A 88 14.93 19.03 9.79
N GLU A 89 13.68 19.27 10.18
CA GLU A 89 13.05 20.55 9.88
C GLU A 89 13.89 21.64 10.55
N SER A 90 14.54 22.47 9.73
CA SER A 90 15.18 23.68 10.22
C SER A 90 14.06 24.57 10.71
N GLY A 91 13.76 24.44 12.01
CA GLY A 91 12.97 25.42 12.75
C GLY A 91 13.67 26.75 12.59
N THR A 92 13.29 27.51 11.56
CA THR A 92 13.40 28.95 11.62
C THR A 92 12.59 29.32 12.84
N ASN A 93 13.30 29.53 13.94
CA ASN A 93 12.82 30.17 15.14
C ASN A 93 12.44 31.60 14.75
N ARG A 94 11.32 31.75 14.03
CA ARG A 94 10.56 32.99 13.99
C ARG A 94 9.93 33.10 15.37
N LYS A 95 10.69 33.68 16.30
CA LYS A 95 10.09 34.45 17.38
C LYS A 95 9.09 35.42 16.73
N GLY A 96 7.81 35.14 16.86
CA GLY A 96 6.75 36.04 16.44
C GLY A 96 5.54 35.36 15.81
N GLN A 97 4.51 35.19 16.64
CA GLN A 97 3.09 34.98 16.32
C GLN A 97 2.65 33.57 15.87
N ALA A 98 1.73 33.05 16.68
CA ALA A 98 0.92 31.86 16.40
C ALA A 98 0.15 32.02 15.08
N PRO A 99 0.05 30.97 14.25
CA PRO A 99 -0.90 30.96 13.14
C PRO A 99 -2.31 30.82 13.72
N SER A 100 -3.17 31.79 13.41
CA SER A 100 -4.60 31.72 13.67
C SER A 100 -5.24 30.57 12.91
N GLU A 101 -6.14 29.85 13.58
CA GLU A 101 -7.07 28.87 13.00
C GLU A 101 -7.97 29.57 11.96
N ASP A 102 -7.61 29.45 10.69
CA ASP A 102 -8.52 29.26 9.55
C ASP A 102 -7.79 29.55 8.25
N SER A 103 -7.44 28.50 7.50
CA SER A 103 -7.04 28.63 6.11
C SER A 103 -7.33 27.33 5.38
N HIS A 104 -8.60 27.12 5.06
CA HIS A 104 -9.02 26.17 4.05
C HIS A 104 -8.40 26.58 2.70
N HIS A 105 -7.44 25.79 2.22
CA HIS A 105 -6.80 25.99 0.93
C HIS A 105 -7.76 25.58 -0.20
N LEU A 106 -8.57 26.52 -0.67
CA LEU A 106 -9.29 26.40 -1.95
C LEU A 106 -8.28 26.53 -3.09
N GLU A 107 -7.93 25.39 -3.69
CA GLU A 107 -7.11 25.37 -4.90
C GLU A 107 -7.92 25.85 -6.10
N ASN A 108 -7.62 27.08 -6.50
CA ASN A 108 -8.24 27.78 -7.62
C ASN A 108 -7.83 27.10 -8.94
N SER A 109 -8.76 26.35 -9.52
CA SER A 109 -8.62 25.63 -10.79
C SER A 109 -8.50 26.61 -11.97
N ARG A 110 -7.31 27.17 -12.23
CA ARG A 110 -7.02 27.86 -13.49
C ARG A 110 -6.46 26.89 -14.51
N ALA A 111 -7.39 26.30 -15.26
CA ALA A 111 -7.12 25.65 -16.54
C ALA A 111 -6.31 26.59 -17.45
N LYS A 112 -5.05 26.24 -17.72
CA LYS A 112 -4.27 26.86 -18.80
C LYS A 112 -4.78 26.34 -20.14
N ARG A 113 -5.76 27.05 -20.70
CA ARG A 113 -6.21 26.89 -22.08
C ARG A 113 -5.13 27.47 -23.00
N HIS A 114 -4.48 26.60 -23.79
CA HIS A 114 -3.52 27.01 -24.82
C HIS A 114 -4.26 27.79 -25.91
N LYS A 115 -3.83 29.03 -26.18
CA LYS A 115 -4.34 29.84 -27.29
C LYS A 115 -3.45 29.55 -28.52
N PRO A 116 -4.02 29.33 -29.72
CA PRO A 116 -3.22 29.17 -30.94
C PRO A 116 -2.67 30.53 -31.37
N THR A 117 -1.38 30.57 -31.73
CA THR A 117 -0.73 31.73 -32.35
C THR A 117 -0.91 31.65 -33.86
N THR A 118 -1.59 32.64 -34.43
CA THR A 118 -1.57 33.02 -35.85
C THR A 118 -0.52 34.09 -36.12
N ASP A 119 -0.13 34.18 -37.39
CA ASP A 119 0.80 35.10 -38.09
C ASP A 119 2.22 34.51 -38.27
N SER A 120 2.80 34.40 -39.48
CA SER A 120 2.56 35.06 -40.78
C SER A 120 2.65 34.08 -41.97
#